data_AF-A0A940URQ1-F1
#
_entry.id   AF-A0A940URQ1-F1
#
_cell.length_a   1.000
_cell.length_b   1.000
_cell.length_c   1.000
_cell.angle_alpha   90.00
_cell.angle_beta   90.00
_cell.angle_gamma   90.00
#
_symmetry.space_group_name_H-M   'P 1'
#
loop_
_entity.id
_entity.type
_entity.pdbx_description
1 polymer ?
#
loop_
_entity_poly.entity_id
_entity_poly.type
_entity_poly.pdbx_seq_one_letter_code
_entity_poly.pdbx_strand_id
1 'polypeptide(L)'
;MITIISTLITAAATILCAIVTVGGKRRDKLLEAQSKRQTDADERQRAVEGGIQALLRDRILSAYYHYYDRGWITYHGKEAVIKMYDEYHNLGGNGAITDLVEVMRDLEVRDG
;
A
#
# COMPACT_ATOMS: atom_id res chain seq x y z
N MET A 1 49.47 25.69 -37.65
CA MET A 1 48.43 26.62 -37.16
C MET A 1 47.05 25.99 -37.29
N ILE A 2 46.55 25.73 -38.52
CA ILE A 2 45.21 25.13 -38.75
C ILE A 2 45.07 23.73 -38.11
N THR A 3 46.09 22.87 -38.26
CA THR A 3 46.10 21.51 -37.69
C THR A 3 46.00 21.51 -36.17
N ILE A 4 46.75 22.38 -35.49
CA ILE A 4 46.77 22.53 -34.03
C ILE A 4 45.39 22.98 -33.52
N ILE A 5 44.73 23.90 -34.23
CA ILE A 5 43.39 24.37 -33.86
C ILE A 5 42.37 23.23 -33.99
N SER A 6 42.42 22.45 -35.08
CA SER A 6 41.48 21.34 -35.30
C SER A 6 41.61 20.20 -34.28
N THR A 7 42.83 19.89 -33.83
CA THR A 7 43.06 18.85 -32.81
C THR A 7 42.54 19.29 -31.43
N LEU A 8 42.71 20.56 -31.07
CA LEU A 8 42.18 21.11 -29.81
C LEU A 8 40.64 21.07 -29.77
N ILE A 9 39.98 21.42 -30.88
CA ILE A 9 38.50 21.37 -30.97
C ILE A 9 38.01 19.93 -30.82
N THR A 10 38.64 18.98 -31.50
CA THR A 10 38.24 17.57 -31.46
C THR A 10 38.41 16.98 -30.06
N ALA A 11 39.52 17.30 -29.36
CA ALA A 11 39.75 16.87 -27.99
C ALA A 11 38.71 17.45 -27.01
N ALA A 12 38.33 18.71 -27.17
CA ALA A 12 37.28 19.31 -26.33
C ALA A 12 35.91 18.63 -26.54
N ALA A 13 35.56 18.30 -27.79
CA ALA A 13 34.30 17.65 -28.13
C ALA A 13 34.19 16.22 -27.54
N THR A 14 35.27 15.44 -27.56
CA THR A 14 35.28 14.09 -26.98
C THR A 14 35.17 14.12 -25.46
N ILE A 15 35.84 15.06 -24.79
CA ILE A 15 35.72 15.27 -23.34
C ILE A 15 34.29 15.64 -22.98
N LEU A 16 33.68 16.59 -23.70
CA LEU A 16 32.29 17.00 -23.47
C LEU A 16 31.31 15.82 -23.64
N CYS A 17 31.47 15.05 -24.72
CA CYS A 17 30.64 13.86 -24.98
C CYS A 17 30.77 12.80 -23.87
N ALA A 18 31.99 12.56 -23.38
CA ALA A 18 32.22 11.65 -22.27
C ALA A 18 31.53 12.11 -20.98
N ILE A 19 31.59 13.41 -20.66
CA ILE A 19 30.92 13.98 -19.47
C ILE A 19 29.40 13.81 -19.57
N VAL A 20 28.80 14.14 -20.72
CA VAL A 20 27.34 14.03 -20.94
C VAL A 20 26.87 12.58 -20.85
N THR A 21 27.57 11.66 -21.53
CA THR A 21 27.20 10.24 -21.56
C THR A 21 27.37 9.55 -20.20
N VAL A 22 28.46 9.81 -19.49
CA VAL A 22 28.68 9.27 -18.13
C VAL A 22 27.70 9.89 -17.13
N GLY A 23 27.45 11.20 -17.22
CA GLY A 23 26.47 11.90 -16.40
C GLY A 23 25.05 11.35 -16.58
N GLY A 24 24.62 11.13 -17.84
CA GLY A 24 23.35 10.49 -18.17
C GLY A 24 23.23 9.09 -17.56
N LYS A 25 24.21 8.21 -17.82
CA LYS A 25 24.22 6.84 -17.28
C LYS A 25 24.14 6.76 -15.75
N ARG A 26 24.69 7.74 -15.03
CA ARG A 26 24.60 7.82 -13.56
C ARG A 26 23.20 8.20 -13.09
N ARG A 27 22.55 9.14 -13.78
CA ARG A 27 21.17 9.56 -13.46
C ARG A 27 20.18 8.44 -13.73
N ASP A 28 20.30 7.76 -14.86
CA ASP A 28 19.42 6.66 -15.23
C ASP A 28 19.49 5.53 -14.18
N LYS A 29 20.70 5.14 -13.77
CA LYS A 29 20.90 4.16 -12.69
C LYS A 29 20.32 4.61 -11.36
N LEU A 30 20.39 5.91 -11.03
CA LEU A 30 19.83 6.44 -9.78
C LEU A 30 18.30 6.39 -9.80
N LEU A 31 17.68 6.79 -10.91
CA LEU A 31 16.23 6.74 -11.11
C LEU A 31 15.72 5.30 -11.08
N GLU A 32 16.43 4.38 -11.74
CA GLU A 32 16.09 2.95 -11.72
C GLU A 32 16.22 2.36 -10.30
N ALA A 33 17.30 2.68 -9.58
CA ALA A 33 17.48 2.23 -8.20
C ALA A 33 16.43 2.82 -7.24
N GLN A 34 16.02 4.08 -7.44
CA GLN A 34 14.94 4.71 -6.67
C GLN A 34 13.59 4.10 -7.00
N SER A 35 13.27 3.91 -8.28
CA SER A 35 12.03 3.29 -8.74
C SER A 35 11.90 1.87 -8.19
N LYS A 36 12.96 1.06 -8.28
CA LYS A 36 12.98 -0.29 -7.72
C LYS A 36 12.78 -0.31 -6.20
N ARG A 37 13.43 0.60 -5.47
CA ARG A 37 13.21 0.71 -4.03
C ARG A 37 11.77 1.09 -3.69
N GLN A 38 11.16 1.94 -4.52
CA GLN A 38 9.77 2.33 -4.34
C GLN A 38 8.83 1.18 -4.63
N THR A 39 9.04 0.41 -5.71
CA THR A 39 8.23 -0.80 -5.98
C THR A 39 8.38 -1.83 -4.86
N ASP A 40 9.59 -2.09 -4.38
CA ASP A 40 9.84 -3.04 -3.29
C ASP A 40 9.15 -2.59 -1.98
N ALA A 41 9.13 -1.28 -1.72
CA ALA A 41 8.42 -0.71 -0.56
C ALA A 41 6.90 -0.82 -0.72
N ASP A 42 6.37 -0.52 -1.90
CA ASP A 42 4.95 -0.60 -2.21
C ASP A 42 4.44 -2.05 -2.14
N GLU A 43 5.21 -3.02 -2.64
CA GLU A 43 4.89 -4.45 -2.54
C GLU A 43 4.83 -4.93 -1.08
N ARG A 44 5.81 -4.52 -0.26
CA ARG A 44 5.82 -4.84 1.18
C ARG A 44 4.65 -4.20 1.90
N GLN A 45 4.34 -2.94 1.58
CA GLN A 45 3.21 -2.23 2.16
C GLN A 45 1.89 -2.95 1.84
N ARG A 46 1.69 -3.36 0.58
CA ARG A 46 0.51 -4.16 0.17
C ARG A 46 0.43 -5.50 0.90
N ALA A 47 1.56 -6.17 1.12
CA ALA A 47 1.58 -7.42 1.88
C ALA A 47 1.17 -7.21 3.34
N VAL A 48 1.61 -6.10 3.96
CA VAL A 48 1.20 -5.71 5.32
C VAL A 48 -0.29 -5.38 5.36
N GLU A 49 -0.79 -4.57 4.43
CA GLU A 49 -2.21 -4.23 4.30
C GLU A 49 -3.08 -5.47 4.13
N GLY A 50 -2.68 -6.42 3.28
CA GLY A 50 -3.37 -7.70 3.12
C GLY A 50 -3.38 -8.54 4.40
N GLY A 51 -2.28 -8.52 5.17
CA GLY A 51 -2.22 -9.16 6.49
C GLY A 51 -3.19 -8.53 7.49
N ILE A 52 -3.25 -7.20 7.56
CA ILE A 52 -4.18 -6.47 8.42
C ILE A 52 -5.63 -6.76 8.01
N GLN A 53 -5.92 -6.74 6.71
CA GLN A 53 -7.23 -7.08 6.17
C GLN A 53 -7.68 -8.49 6.60
N ALA A 54 -6.78 -9.48 6.53
CA ALA A 54 -7.06 -10.85 6.96
C ALA A 54 -7.37 -10.94 8.47
N LEU A 55 -6.62 -10.21 9.31
CA LEU A 55 -6.85 -10.16 10.75
C LEU A 55 -8.18 -9.49 11.12
N LEU A 56 -8.49 -8.36 10.48
CA LEU A 56 -9.77 -7.67 10.68
C LEU A 56 -10.94 -8.57 10.26
N ARG A 57 -10.82 -9.25 9.11
CA ARG A 57 -11.81 -10.22 8.63
C ARG A 57 -12.07 -11.33 9.65
N ASP A 58 -11.02 -11.96 10.16
CA ASP A 58 -11.12 -13.00 11.18
C ASP A 58 -11.84 -12.46 12.44
N ARG A 59 -11.45 -11.25 12.87
CA ARG A 59 -12.03 -10.66 14.07
C ARG A 59 -13.52 -10.31 13.93
N ILE A 60 -13.93 -9.81 12.76
CA ILE A 60 -15.34 -9.54 12.45
C ILE A 60 -16.15 -10.85 12.41
N LEU A 61 -15.62 -11.91 11.79
CA LEU A 61 -16.26 -13.23 11.78
C LEU A 61 -16.42 -13.81 13.20
N SER A 62 -15.37 -13.69 14.02
CA SER A 62 -15.43 -14.12 15.42
C SER A 62 -16.52 -13.36 16.18
N ALA A 63 -16.63 -12.04 16.00
CA ALA A 63 -17.69 -11.24 16.60
C ALA A 63 -19.07 -11.65 16.08
N TYR A 64 -19.21 -11.90 14.79
CA TYR A 64 -20.46 -12.39 14.20
C TYR A 64 -20.93 -13.67 14.87
N TYR A 65 -20.12 -14.72 14.92
CA TYR A 65 -20.51 -15.97 15.59
C TYR A 65 -20.83 -15.76 17.07
N HIS A 66 -20.10 -14.87 17.74
CA HIS A 66 -20.35 -14.57 19.14
C HIS A 66 -21.70 -13.89 19.38
N TYR A 67 -22.13 -12.94 18.55
CA TYR A 67 -23.37 -12.18 18.76
C TYR A 67 -24.58 -12.78 18.06
N TYR A 68 -24.40 -13.39 16.89
CA TYR A 68 -25.47 -13.99 16.11
C TYR A 68 -26.18 -15.10 16.90
N ASP A 69 -25.42 -16.01 17.50
CA ASP A 69 -25.98 -17.13 18.30
C ASP A 69 -26.75 -16.64 19.54
N ARG A 70 -26.42 -15.46 20.06
CA ARG A 70 -27.07 -14.88 21.25
C ARG A 70 -28.28 -14.02 20.91
N GLY A 71 -28.38 -13.52 19.69
CA GLY A 71 -29.49 -12.68 19.22
C GLY A 71 -29.50 -11.24 19.75
N TRP A 72 -28.45 -10.82 20.46
CA TRP A 72 -28.29 -9.46 20.96
C TRP A 72 -26.81 -9.07 20.99
N ILE A 73 -26.53 -7.77 20.98
CA ILE A 73 -25.18 -7.20 20.98
C ILE A 73 -25.08 -6.11 22.05
N THR A 74 -23.90 -5.92 22.65
CA THR A 74 -23.66 -4.77 23.53
C THR A 74 -23.39 -3.52 22.72
N TYR A 75 -23.62 -2.33 23.30
CA TYR A 75 -23.29 -1.07 22.61
C TYR A 75 -21.82 -1.05 22.17
N HIS A 76 -20.90 -1.41 23.07
CA HIS A 76 -19.47 -1.48 22.78
C HIS A 76 -19.10 -2.54 21.74
N GLY A 77 -19.78 -3.70 21.76
CA GLY A 77 -19.56 -4.74 20.76
C GLY A 77 -19.90 -4.27 19.35
N LYS A 78 -21.02 -3.56 19.22
CA LYS A 78 -21.48 -3.00 17.95
C LYS A 78 -20.53 -1.92 17.44
N GLU A 79 -20.12 -1.00 18.32
CA GLU A 79 -19.15 0.05 17.96
C GLU A 79 -17.80 -0.54 17.51
N ALA A 80 -17.31 -1.56 18.22
CA ALA A 80 -16.06 -2.23 17.87
C ALA A 80 -16.12 -2.90 16.50
N VAL A 81 -17.21 -3.62 16.20
CA VAL A 81 -17.42 -4.27 14.90
C VAL A 81 -17.47 -3.25 13.77
N ILE A 82 -18.20 -2.15 13.95
CA ILE A 82 -18.31 -1.09 12.94
C ILE A 82 -16.94 -0.47 12.65
N LYS A 83 -16.17 -0.12 13.68
CA LYS A 83 -14.81 0.43 13.50
C LYS A 83 -13.88 -0.52 12.76
N MET A 84 -13.91 -1.82 13.11
CA MET A 84 -13.11 -2.82 12.40
C MET A 84 -13.55 -2.97 10.94
N TYR A 85 -14.86 -2.90 10.68
CA TYR A 85 -15.40 -2.99 9.33
C TYR A 85 -14.99 -1.81 8.46
N ASP A 86 -15.03 -0.59 8.99
CA ASP A 86 -14.66 0.61 8.23
C ASP A 86 -13.21 0.51 7.74
N GLU A 87 -12.27 0.10 8.61
CA GLU A 87 -10.88 -0.11 8.20
C GLU A 87 -10.71 -1.30 7.25
N TYR A 88 -11.43 -2.40 7.48
CA TYR A 88 -11.44 -3.55 6.58
C TYR A 88 -11.91 -3.16 5.17
N HIS A 89 -12.95 -2.33 5.08
CA HIS A 89 -13.51 -1.85 3.82
C HIS A 89 -12.54 -0.89 3.11
N ASN A 90 -11.90 0.02 3.84
CA ASN A 90 -10.88 0.92 3.31
C ASN A 90 -9.68 0.17 2.69
N LEU A 91 -9.36 -1.01 3.22
CA LEU A 91 -8.33 -1.91 2.67
C LEU A 91 -8.80 -2.76 1.46
N GLY A 92 -9.98 -2.49 0.91
CA GLY A 92 -10.54 -3.23 -0.23
C GLY A 92 -11.28 -4.51 0.18
N GLY A 93 -11.93 -4.49 1.35
CA GLY A 93 -12.75 -5.59 1.86
C GLY A 93 -13.88 -6.03 0.90
N ASN A 94 -14.33 -7.28 1.03
CA ASN A 94 -15.37 -7.84 0.15
C ASN A 94 -16.78 -7.75 0.76
N GLY A 95 -17.80 -7.84 -0.12
CA GLY A 95 -19.21 -7.70 0.26
C GLY A 95 -19.74 -8.77 1.21
N ALA A 96 -19.14 -9.97 1.26
CA ALA A 96 -19.60 -11.02 2.16
C ALA A 96 -19.43 -10.63 3.64
N ILE A 97 -18.37 -9.89 3.98
CA ILE A 97 -18.19 -9.38 5.35
C ILE A 97 -19.13 -8.22 5.64
N THR A 98 -19.42 -7.38 4.64
CA THR A 98 -20.42 -6.31 4.75
C THR A 98 -21.77 -6.88 5.18
N ASP A 99 -22.25 -7.94 4.52
CA ASP A 99 -23.53 -8.56 4.84
C ASP A 99 -23.59 -9.04 6.30
N LEU A 100 -22.50 -9.62 6.82
CA LEU A 100 -22.43 -10.06 8.22
C LEU A 100 -22.46 -8.89 9.21
N VAL A 101 -21.82 -7.77 8.86
CA VAL A 101 -21.82 -6.57 9.68
C VAL A 101 -23.20 -5.94 9.72
N GLU A 102 -23.91 -5.90 8.61
CA GLU A 102 -25.30 -5.41 8.58
C GLU A 102 -26.22 -6.27 9.45
N VAL A 103 -26.09 -7.59 9.42
CA VAL A 103 -26.82 -8.46 10.36
C VAL A 103 -26.53 -8.09 11.82
N MET A 104 -25.27 -7.82 12.17
CA MET A 104 -24.91 -7.37 13.52
C MET A 104 -25.41 -5.96 13.84
N ARG A 105 -25.58 -5.09 12.84
CA ARG A 105 -26.18 -3.75 13.03
C ARG A 105 -27.66 -3.84 13.40
N ASP A 106 -28.35 -4.86 12.94
CA ASP A 106 -29.78 -5.05 13.19
C ASP A 106 -30.07 -5.79 14.51
N LEU A 107 -29.05 -6.34 15.17
CA LEU A 107 -29.21 -6.97 16.48
C LEU A 107 -29.68 -5.97 17.54
N GLU A 108 -30.55 -6.45 18.43
CA GLU A 108 -31.02 -5.70 19.59
C GLU A 108 -29.82 -5.35 20.48
N VAL A 109 -29.70 -4.07 20.83
CA VAL A 109 -28.65 -3.61 21.74
C VAL A 109 -29.12 -3.81 23.17
N ARG A 110 -28.36 -4.60 23.94
CA ARG A 110 -28.57 -4.77 25.38
C ARG A 110 -27.29 -4.46 26.12
N ASP A 111 -27.37 -3.53 27.05
CA ASP A 111 -26.30 -3.28 28.00
C ASP A 111 -26.54 -4.19 29.20
N GLY A 112 -25.54 -5.03 29.49
CA GLY A 112 -25.56 -5.97 30.61
C GLY A 112 -25.37 -5.28 31.95
#